data_AF-A0A948C6N8-F1
#
_entry.id   AF-A0A948C6N8-F1
#
_cell.length_a   1.000
_cell.length_b   1.000
_cell.length_c   1.000
_cell.angle_alpha   90.00
_cell.angle_beta   90.00
_cell.angle_gamma   90.00
#
_symmetry.space_group_name_H-M   'P 1'
#
loop_
_entity.id
_entity.type
_entity.pdbx_description
1 polymer ?
#
loop_
_entity_poly.entity_id
_entity_poly.type
_entity_poly.pdbx_seq_one_letter_code
_entity_poly.pdbx_strand_id
1 'polypeptide(L)' 'MIKPYYEKSNFKLYNANCLDILSKLPANSVDMIFADPPYFLSSGSFTCQNGKMVSVKKGDW' A
#
# COMPACT_ATOMS: atom_id res chain seq x y z
N MET A 1 9.20 20.41 -3.31
CA MET A 1 8.16 19.59 -2.66
C MET A 1 7.46 18.76 -3.74
N ILE A 2 7.10 17.51 -3.46
CA ILE A 2 6.37 16.67 -4.44
C ILE A 2 4.94 17.20 -4.55
N LYS A 3 4.48 17.43 -5.77
CA LYS A 3 3.11 17.90 -6.04
C LYS A 3 2.12 16.75 -5.78
N PRO A 4 1.00 16.97 -5.06
CA PRO A 4 -0.05 15.97 -4.95
C PRO A 4 -0.60 15.59 -6.32
N TYR A 5 -0.92 14.31 -6.51
CA TYR A 5 -1.64 13.81 -7.68
C TYR A 5 -3.10 14.29 -7.66
N TYR A 6 -3.70 14.34 -6.47
CA TYR A 6 -5.05 14.86 -6.23
C TYR A 6 -5.10 15.60 -4.90
N GLU A 7 -5.88 16.68 -4.85
CA GLU A 7 -6.01 17.53 -3.66
C GLU A 7 -7.44 18.07 -3.50
N LYS A 8 -7.93 18.00 -2.26
CA LYS A 8 -9.16 18.61 -1.74
C LYS A 8 -8.87 19.15 -0.33
N SER A 9 -9.79 19.94 0.23
CA SER A 9 -9.63 20.63 1.52
C SER A 9 -8.91 19.83 2.61
N ASN A 10 -9.27 18.55 2.80
CA ASN A 10 -8.73 17.71 3.87
C ASN A 10 -8.13 16.39 3.34
N PHE A 11 -7.76 16.35 2.06
CA PHE A 11 -7.27 15.12 1.44
C PHE A 11 -6.23 15.43 0.37
N LYS A 12 -5.06 14.81 0.49
CA LYS A 12 -4.01 14.85 -0.53
C LYS A 12 -3.62 13.42 -0.87
N LEU A 13 -3.62 13.10 -2.15
CA LEU A 13 -3.12 11.83 -2.67
C LEU A 13 -1.80 12.07 -3.38
N TYR A 14 -0.77 11.32 -2.99
CA TYR A 14 0.55 11.37 -3.62
C TYR A 14 0.79 10.05 -4.36
N ASN A 15 1.19 10.13 -5.62
CA ASN A 15 1.75 8.99 -6.35
C ASN A 15 3.27 9.09 -6.32
N ALA A 16 3.88 8.49 -5.29
CA ALA A 16 5.31 8.54 -5.03
C ALA A 16 5.71 7.39 -4.08
N ASN A 17 7.02 7.20 -3.87
CA ASN A 17 7.51 6.37 -2.77
C ASN A 17 7.09 7.00 -1.43
N CYS A 18 6.37 6.24 -0.60
CA CYS A 18 5.84 6.74 0.66
C CYS A 18 6.93 7.13 1.67
N LEU A 19 8.10 6.47 1.65
CA LEU A 19 9.21 6.79 2.56
C LEU A 19 9.78 8.20 2.29
N ASP A 20 9.82 8.62 1.03
CA ASP A 20 10.27 9.96 0.63
C ASP A 20 9.26 11.06 0.98
N ILE A 21 7.99 10.71 1.15
CA ILE A 21 6.94 11.64 1.57
C ILE A 21 6.93 11.75 3.09
N LEU A 22 6.93 10.60 3.79
CA LEU A 22 6.90 10.53 5.25
C LEU A 22 8.09 11.27 5.88
N SER A 23 9.29 11.18 5.30
CA SER A 23 10.49 11.90 5.77
C SER A 23 10.39 13.43 5.70
N LYS A 24 9.43 13.97 4.95
CA LYS A 24 9.20 15.43 4.81
C LYS A 24 8.09 15.94 5.72
N LEU A 25 7.34 15.06 6.38
CA LEU A 25 6.30 15.46 7.32
C LEU A 25 6.94 15.92 8.64
N PRO A 26 6.35 16.92 9.31
CA PRO A 26 6.83 17.32 10.63
C PRO A 26 6.76 16.15 11.62
N ALA A 27 7.73 16.08 12.54
CA ALA A 27 7.68 15.09 13.60
C ALA A 27 6.42 15.30 14.47
N ASN A 28 5.82 14.20 14.94
CA ASN A 28 4.63 14.21 15.80
C ASN A 28 3.42 14.94 15.20
N SER A 29 3.27 14.96 13.87
CA SER A 29 2.15 15.63 13.18
C SER A 29 1.03 14.69 12.72
N VAL A 30 1.08 13.41 13.10
CA VAL A 30 0.14 12.38 12.64
C VAL A 30 -0.41 11.63 13.84
N ASP A 31 -1.73 11.68 14.03
CA ASP A 31 -2.42 11.02 15.15
C ASP A 31 -2.65 9.51 14.88
N MET A 32 -2.78 9.11 13.62
CA MET A 32 -3.05 7.74 13.22
C MET A 32 -2.39 7.42 11.88
N ILE A 33 -1.75 6.25 11.81
CA ILE A 33 -1.22 5.68 10.57
C ILE A 33 -1.98 4.39 10.30
N PHE A 34 -2.52 4.27 9.09
CA PHE A 34 -3.11 3.03 8.59
C PHE A 34 -2.37 2.59 7.34
N ALA A 35 -1.98 1.32 7.31
CA ALA A 35 -1.33 0.71 6.16
C ALA A 35 -1.70 -0.78 6.10
N ASP A 36 -1.93 -1.26 4.89
CA ASP A 36 -1.97 -2.69 4.57
C ASP A 36 -0.85 -2.93 3.54
N PRO A 37 0.41 -3.11 3.99
CA PRO A 37 1.54 -3.25 3.09
C PRO A 37 1.44 -4.57 2.32
N PRO A 38 2.06 -4.67 1.14
CA PRO A 38 2.08 -5.93 0.41
C PRO A 38 2.88 -6.98 1.22
N TYR A 39 2.20 -7.99 1.75
CA TYR A 39 2.84 -9.04 2.56
C TYR A 39 3.59 -10.09 1.76
N PHE A 40 3.46 -10.06 0.43
CA PHE A 40 4.18 -10.96 -0.46
C PHE A 40 3.92 -12.46 -0.25
N LEU A 41 2.85 -12.83 0.47
CA LEU A 41 2.50 -14.20 0.89
C LEU A 41 1.96 -15.11 -0.23
N SER A 42 2.08 -14.69 -1.48
CA SER A 42 1.25 -15.16 -2.59
C SER A 42 2.09 -15.62 -3.79
N SER A 43 3.40 -15.79 -3.64
CA SER A 43 4.29 -16.22 -4.71
C SER A 43 4.33 -17.74 -4.83
N GLY A 44 4.00 -18.26 -6.02
CA GLY A 44 4.31 -19.63 -6.46
C GLY A 44 3.58 -20.80 -5.79
N SER A 45 2.71 -20.54 -4.82
CA SER A 45 1.99 -21.60 -4.09
C SER A 45 0.55 -21.78 -4.59
N PHE A 46 -0.08 -22.90 -4.23
CA PHE A 46 -1.48 -23.20 -4.52
C PHE A 46 -2.21 -23.56 -3.23
N THR A 47 -3.51 -23.28 -3.17
CA THR A 47 -4.39 -23.73 -2.08
C THR A 47 -5.54 -24.56 -2.65
N CYS A 48 -6.21 -25.36 -1.82
CA CYS A 48 -7.40 -26.10 -2.21
C CYS A 48 -8.64 -25.29 -1.82
N GLN A 49 -9.40 -24.82 -2.81
CA GLN A 49 -10.70 -24.19 -2.60
C GLN A 49 -11.78 -25.04 -3.26
N ASN A 50 -12.76 -25.50 -2.46
CA ASN A 50 -13.85 -26.37 -2.92
C ASN A 50 -13.38 -27.63 -3.67
N GLY A 51 -12.31 -28.27 -3.17
CA GLY A 51 -11.74 -29.46 -3.79
C GLY A 51 -10.94 -29.21 -5.07
N LYS A 52 -10.69 -27.94 -5.44
CA LYS A 52 -9.91 -27.56 -6.63
C LYS A 52 -8.62 -26.86 -6.22
N MET A 53 -7.53 -27.21 -6.89
CA MET A 53 -6.26 -26.48 -6.78
C MET A 53 -6.41 -25.10 -7.41
N VAL A 54 -6.21 -24.05 -6.62
CA VAL A 54 -6.26 -22.65 -7.06
C VAL A 54 -4.97 -21.94 -6.73
N SER A 55 -4.51 -21.08 -7.65
CA SER A 55 -3.30 -20.28 -7.45
C SER A 55 -3.55 -19.26 -6.34
N VAL A 56 -2.60 -19.15 -5.40
CA VAL A 56 -2.61 -18.03 -4.46
C VAL A 56 -1.93 -16.79 -5.04
N LYS A 57 -1.50 -16.82 -6.31
CA LYS A 57 -0.93 -15.64 -7.00
C LYS A 57 -1.98 -14.54 -7.13
N LYS A 58 -1.90 -13.54 -6.25
CA LYS A 58 -2.83 -12.39 -6.20
C LYS A 58 -2.43 -11.22 -7.10
N GLY A 59 -1.22 -11.24 -7.65
CA GLY A 59 -0.74 -10.22 -8.59
C GLY A 59 0.74 -10.41 -8.92
N ASP A 60 1.20 -9.71 -9.96
CA ASP A 60 2.61 -9.44 -10.22
C ASP A 60 2.97 -8.15 -9.46
N TRP A 61 2.87 -8.23 -8.14
CA TRP A 61 3.28 -7.15 -7.25
C TRP A 61 4.81 -7.08 -7.17
#